data_AF-A0A2C9LVB9-F1
#
_entry.id   AF-A0A2C9LVB9-F1
#
_cell.length_a   1.000
_cell.length_b   1.000
_cell.length_c   1.000
_cell.angle_alpha   90.00
_cell.angle_beta   90.00
_cell.angle_gamma   90.00
#
_symmetry.space_group_name_H-M   'P 1'
#
loop_
_entity.id
_entity.type
_entity.pdbx_description
1 polymer ?
#
loop_
_entity_poly.entity_id
_entity_poly.type
_entity_poly.pdbx_seq_one_letter_code
_entity_poly.pdbx_strand_id
1 'polypeptide(L)'
;MIAYPLMPVVYLLGVPWHDCKVIGEVVALKTFVNELVAYQRLSEMVKAGRVITKRSEIVAMYALCGFSNPTSVGVSLGGLSAMAPEKKMVLSKIILMSWLAGCLACFMTAAWAGLLYVEDVSDLLDNSTTTNVY
;
A
#
# COMPACT_ATOMS: atom_id res chain seq x y z
N MET A 1 -9.43 -12.87 -3.69
CA MET A 1 -9.93 -13.38 -2.38
C MET A 1 -9.21 -12.76 -1.18
N ILE A 2 -7.91 -12.43 -1.26
CA ILE A 2 -7.14 -11.87 -0.14
C ILE A 2 -7.47 -10.38 0.13
N ALA A 3 -8.05 -9.66 -0.83
CA ALA A 3 -8.36 -8.23 -0.71
C ALA A 3 -9.57 -7.88 0.17
N TYR A 4 -10.55 -8.78 0.33
CA TYR A 4 -11.79 -8.48 1.06
C TYR A 4 -11.58 -7.92 2.49
N PRO A 5 -10.67 -8.46 3.32
CA PRO A 5 -10.40 -7.87 4.64
C PRO A 5 -9.71 -6.51 4.60
N LEU A 6 -8.97 -6.20 3.53
CA LEU A 6 -8.23 -4.93 3.39
C LEU A 6 -9.02 -3.86 2.63
N MET A 7 -10.10 -4.24 1.94
CA MET A 7 -11.01 -3.32 1.27
C MET A 7 -11.54 -2.19 2.19
N PRO A 8 -12.04 -2.45 3.42
CA PRO A 8 -12.48 -1.37 4.31
C PRO A 8 -11.31 -0.48 4.77
N VAL A 9 -10.11 -1.03 4.95
CA VAL A 9 -8.92 -0.25 5.31
C VAL A 9 -8.59 0.72 4.17
N VAL A 10 -8.53 0.22 2.94
CA VAL A 10 -8.23 1.02 1.75
C VAL A 10 -9.28 2.10 1.50
N TYR A 11 -10.56 1.82 1.76
CA TYR A 11 -11.62 2.83 1.71
C TYR A 11 -11.37 3.96 2.73
N LEU A 12 -10.98 3.62 3.97
CA LEU A 12 -10.64 4.62 5.00
C LEU A 12 -9.41 5.46 4.66
N LEU A 13 -8.52 4.98 3.79
CA LEU A 13 -7.37 5.74 3.28
C LEU A 13 -7.75 6.78 2.22
N GLY A 14 -9.03 6.83 1.82
CA GLY A 14 -9.53 7.82 0.86
C GLY A 14 -9.56 7.34 -0.58
N VAL A 15 -9.54 6.02 -0.82
CA VAL A 15 -9.75 5.42 -2.14
C VAL A 15 -11.25 5.33 -2.45
N PRO A 16 -11.71 5.71 -3.66
CA PRO A 16 -13.09 5.52 -4.10
C PRO A 16 -13.53 4.05 -4.09
N TRP A 17 -14.81 3.80 -3.80
CA TRP A 17 -15.36 2.45 -3.62
C TRP A 17 -15.14 1.52 -4.83
N HIS A 18 -15.18 2.05 -6.06
CA HIS A 18 -14.96 1.27 -7.27
C HIS A 18 -13.52 0.76 -7.40
N ASP A 19 -12.54 1.50 -6.86
CA ASP A 19 -11.11 1.17 -6.89
C ASP A 19 -10.68 0.34 -5.66
N CYS A 20 -11.45 0.33 -4.58
CA CYS A 20 -11.09 -0.32 -3.32
C CYS A 20 -10.76 -1.80 -3.46
N LYS A 21 -11.45 -2.53 -4.35
CA LYS A 21 -11.16 -3.95 -4.58
C LYS A 21 -9.77 -4.14 -5.19
N VAL A 22 -9.45 -3.34 -6.20
CA VAL A 22 -8.19 -3.43 -6.96
C VAL A 22 -7.01 -2.99 -6.10
N ILE A 23 -7.13 -1.84 -5.44
CA ILE A 23 -6.09 -1.34 -4.52
C ILE A 23 -5.97 -2.26 -3.30
N GLY A 24 -7.06 -2.84 -2.81
CA GLY A 24 -7.05 -3.84 -1.75
C GLY A 24 -6.24 -5.09 -2.11
N GLU A 25 -6.26 -5.53 -3.37
CA GLU A 25 -5.43 -6.65 -3.84
C GLU A 25 -3.93 -6.31 -3.80
N VAL A 26 -3.58 -5.09 -4.18
CA VAL A 26 -2.20 -4.61 -4.16
C VAL A 26 -1.67 -4.45 -2.73
N VAL A 27 -2.46 -3.87 -1.83
CA VAL A 27 -2.10 -3.74 -0.41
C VAL A 27 -1.99 -5.12 0.25
N ALA A 28 -2.85 -6.07 -0.13
CA ALA A 28 -2.75 -7.46 0.32
C ALA A 28 -1.47 -8.14 -0.14
N LEU A 29 -1.09 -7.97 -1.42
CA LEU A 29 0.16 -8.51 -1.97
C LEU A 29 1.38 -7.99 -1.21
N LYS A 30 1.41 -6.70 -0.87
CA LYS A 30 2.45 -6.13 -0.01
C LYS A 30 2.52 -6.81 1.35
N THR A 31 1.37 -6.96 1.98
CA THR A 31 1.26 -7.44 3.37
C THR A 31 1.68 -8.90 3.50
N PHE A 32 1.34 -9.75 2.52
CA PHE A 32 1.59 -11.19 2.62
C PHE A 32 2.76 -11.70 1.80
N VAL A 33 3.11 -11.03 0.70
CA VAL A 33 4.13 -11.50 -0.25
C VAL A 33 5.37 -10.61 -0.16
N ASN A 34 5.31 -9.41 -0.72
CA ASN A 34 6.35 -8.38 -0.66
C ASN A 34 5.88 -7.10 -1.36
N GLU A 35 6.58 -5.99 -1.11
CA GLU A 35 6.32 -4.69 -1.74
C GLU A 35 6.71 -4.64 -3.22
N LEU A 36 7.75 -5.35 -3.66
CA LEU A 36 8.25 -5.29 -5.04
C LEU A 36 7.23 -5.85 -6.05
N VAL A 37 6.63 -7.00 -5.75
CA VAL A 37 5.56 -7.64 -6.52
C VAL A 37 4.30 -6.77 -6.48
N ALA A 38 4.01 -6.15 -5.33
CA ALA A 38 2.88 -5.22 -5.23
C ALA A 38 3.07 -3.98 -6.12
N TYR A 39 4.27 -3.39 -6.16
CA TYR A 39 4.62 -2.29 -7.06
C TYR A 39 4.60 -2.70 -8.54
N GLN A 40 5.09 -3.89 -8.87
CA GLN A 40 4.98 -4.43 -10.23
C GLN A 40 3.53 -4.52 -10.66
N ARG A 41 2.66 -5.07 -9.79
CA ARG A 41 1.24 -5.19 -10.07
C ARG A 41 0.57 -3.82 -10.22
N LEU A 42 0.91 -2.85 -9.37
CA LEU A 42 0.44 -1.48 -9.50
C LEU A 42 0.88 -0.86 -10.84
N SER A 43 2.15 -1.01 -11.22
CA SER A 43 2.68 -0.49 -12.48
C SER A 43 2.01 -1.09 -13.71
N GLU A 44 1.71 -2.40 -13.70
CA GLU A 44 0.95 -3.04 -14.78
C GLU A 44 -0.45 -2.45 -14.94
N MET A 45 -1.13 -2.14 -13.83
CA MET A 45 -2.48 -1.57 -13.87
C MET A 45 -2.48 -0.14 -14.40
N VAL A 46 -1.52 0.67 -13.96
CA VAL A 46 -1.32 2.04 -14.46
C VAL A 46 -1.00 2.02 -15.96
N LYS A 47 -0.08 1.16 -16.41
CA LYS A 47 0.28 1.03 -17.84
C LYS A 47 -0.85 0.51 -18.71
N ALA A 48 -1.70 -0.38 -18.17
CA ALA A 48 -2.84 -0.92 -18.89
C ALA A 48 -4.00 0.10 -19.05
N GLY A 49 -3.86 1.32 -18.54
CA GLY A 49 -4.94 2.32 -18.52
C GLY A 49 -6.17 1.85 -17.74
N ARG A 50 -6.00 0.85 -16.86
CA ARG A 50 -7.12 0.26 -16.13
C ARG A 50 -7.52 1.18 -14.99
N VAL A 51 -8.69 1.82 -15.15
CA VAL A 51 -9.73 2.06 -14.13
C VAL A 51 -9.21 2.26 -12.70
N ILE A 52 -8.24 3.13 -12.51
CA ILE A 52 -7.78 3.58 -11.20
C ILE A 52 -7.68 5.09 -11.31
N THR A 53 -8.39 5.82 -10.46
CA THR A 53 -8.28 7.28 -10.42
C THR A 53 -6.85 7.67 -10.00
N LYS A 54 -6.30 8.78 -10.52
CA LYS A 54 -4.96 9.30 -10.12
C LYS A 54 -4.82 9.38 -8.59
N ARG A 55 -5.88 9.81 -7.90
CA ARG A 55 -6.02 9.75 -6.44
C ARG A 55 -5.70 8.37 -5.85
N SER A 56 -6.35 7.32 -6.36
CA SER A 56 -6.21 5.94 -5.90
C SER A 56 -4.81 5.39 -6.14
N GLU A 57 -4.18 5.75 -7.26
CA GLU A 57 -2.80 5.40 -7.59
C GLU A 57 -1.82 6.00 -6.56
N ILE A 58 -1.97 7.30 -6.26
CA ILE A 58 -1.13 7.99 -5.28
C ILE A 58 -1.30 7.37 -3.89
N VAL A 59 -2.53 7.21 -3.42
CA VAL A 59 -2.81 6.58 -2.11
C VAL A 59 -2.20 5.17 -2.04
N ALA A 60 -2.32 4.39 -3.12
CA ALA A 60 -1.71 3.06 -3.19
C ALA A 60 -0.17 3.12 -3.14
N MET A 61 0.47 4.03 -3.87
CA MET A 61 1.93 4.19 -3.83
C MET A 61 2.45 4.48 -2.42
N TYR A 62 1.76 5.35 -1.67
CA TYR A 62 2.11 5.63 -0.27
C TYR A 62 1.83 4.46 0.65
N ALA A 63 0.70 3.74 0.45
CA ALA A 63 0.37 2.56 1.24
C ALA A 63 1.38 1.42 1.02
N LEU A 64 1.97 1.33 -0.17
CA LEU A 64 3.02 0.38 -0.53
C LEU A 64 4.41 0.78 -0.04
N CYS A 65 4.64 2.06 0.27
CA CYS A 65 5.94 2.58 0.64
C CYS A 65 6.35 2.10 2.05
N GLY A 66 6.95 0.92 2.11
CA GLY A 66 7.58 0.38 3.31
C GLY A 66 7.74 -1.14 3.28
N PHE A 67 8.84 -1.61 3.86
CA PHE A 67 9.20 -3.02 3.97
C PHE A 67 8.43 -3.75 5.09
N SER A 68 7.16 -3.40 5.32
CA SER A 68 6.31 -3.99 6.36
C SER A 68 5.68 -5.30 5.89
N ASN A 69 6.53 -6.26 5.52
CA ASN A 69 6.16 -7.62 5.16
C ASN A 69 6.84 -8.64 6.10
N PRO A 70 6.31 -9.87 6.26
CA PRO A 70 6.86 -10.88 7.15
C PRO A 70 8.32 -11.23 6.87
N THR A 71 8.73 -11.23 5.60
CA THR A 71 10.10 -11.55 5.17
C THR A 71 11.10 -10.50 5.66
N SER A 72 10.83 -9.22 5.41
CA SER A 72 11.66 -8.09 5.83
C SER A 72 11.76 -7.95 7.35
N VAL A 73 10.66 -8.25 8.05
CA VAL A 73 10.63 -8.29 9.51
C VAL A 73 11.50 -9.44 10.04
N GLY A 74 11.48 -10.61 9.38
CA GLY A 74 12.37 -11.73 9.70
C GLY A 74 13.86 -11.41 9.47
N VAL A 75 14.19 -10.74 8.37
CA VAL A 75 15.56 -10.25 8.10
C VAL A 75 16.01 -9.26 9.17
N SER A 76 15.14 -8.33 9.56
CA SER A 76 15.42 -7.34 10.61
C SER A 76 15.64 -8.01 11.98
N LEU A 77 14.82 -9.00 12.32
CA LEU A 77 15.02 -9.83 13.52
C LEU A 77 16.37 -10.55 13.47
N GLY A 78 16.71 -11.16 12.33
CA GLY A 78 17.98 -11.86 12.15
C GLY A 78 19.20 -10.96 12.36
N GLY A 79 19.18 -9.76 11.76
CA GLY A 79 20.24 -8.76 11.94
C GLY A 79 20.35 -8.27 13.38
N LEU A 80 19.24 -7.83 13.98
CA LEU A 80 19.23 -7.34 15.37
C LEU A 80 19.60 -8.43 16.38
N SER A 81 19.21 -9.68 16.11
CA SER A 81 19.55 -10.84 16.92
C SER A 81 21.03 -11.20 16.86
N ALA A 82 21.70 -10.94 15.73
CA ALA A 82 23.14 -11.15 15.60
C ALA A 82 23.93 -10.04 16.32
N MET A 83 23.43 -8.81 16.31
CA MET A 83 24.05 -7.66 16.99
C MET A 83 23.88 -7.69 18.52
N ALA A 84 22.71 -8.14 19.00
CA ALA A 84 22.38 -8.19 20.42
C ALA A 84 21.79 -9.57 20.80
N PRO A 85 22.63 -10.61 20.90
CA PRO A 85 22.17 -11.98 21.10
C PRO A 85 21.41 -12.21 22.42
N GLU A 86 21.73 -11.44 23.46
CA GLU A 86 21.03 -11.44 24.75
C GLU A 86 19.60 -10.87 24.67
N LYS A 87 19.27 -10.11 23.61
CA LYS A 87 17.93 -9.51 23.39
C LYS A 87 17.04 -10.32 22.45
N LYS A 88 17.53 -11.42 21.86
CA LYS A 88 16.79 -12.29 20.92
C LYS A 88 15.37 -12.63 21.38
N MET A 89 15.24 -13.02 22.65
CA MET A 89 13.94 -13.41 23.21
C MET A 89 12.96 -12.24 23.27
N VAL A 90 13.44 -11.04 23.61
CA VAL A 90 12.61 -9.83 23.63
C VAL A 90 12.19 -9.44 22.21
N LEU A 91 13.13 -9.45 21.26
CA LEU A 91 12.86 -9.13 19.86
C LEU A 91 11.84 -10.08 19.23
N SER A 92 11.95 -11.38 19.50
CA SER A 92 11.00 -12.38 19.00
C SER A 92 9.57 -12.18 19.54
N LYS A 93 9.41 -11.62 20.75
CA LYS A 93 8.10 -11.35 21.35
C LYS A 93 7.40 -10.14 20.73
N ILE A 94 8.17 -9.11 20.33
CA ILE A 94 7.61 -7.86 19.79
C ILE A 94 7.47 -7.87 18.27
N ILE A 95 8.00 -8.88 17.57
CA ILE A 95 8.12 -8.89 16.12
C ILE A 95 6.78 -8.74 15.38
N LEU A 96 5.73 -9.39 15.85
CA LEU A 96 4.39 -9.29 15.26
C LEU A 96 3.80 -7.89 15.43
N MET A 97 4.02 -7.27 16.60
CA MET A 97 3.59 -5.89 16.84
C MET A 97 4.39 -4.89 16.03
N SER A 98 5.69 -5.12 15.85
CA SER A 98 6.56 -4.31 14.99
C SER A 98 6.12 -4.36 13.52
N TRP A 99 5.73 -5.55 13.04
CA TRP A 99 5.19 -5.71 11.69
C TRP A 99 3.89 -4.91 11.51
N LEU A 100 2.93 -5.07 12.42
CA LEU A 100 1.67 -4.33 12.37
C LEU A 100 1.86 -2.81 12.48
N ALA A 101 2.76 -2.36 13.37
CA ALA A 101 3.11 -0.95 13.50
C ALA A 101 3.72 -0.40 12.19
N GLY A 102 4.55 -1.20 11.51
CA GLY A 102 5.09 -0.86 10.19
C GLY A 102 3.99 -0.75 9.11
N CYS A 103 2.99 -1.64 9.11
CA CYS A 103 1.85 -1.53 8.19
C CYS A 103 1.05 -0.25 8.47
N LEU A 104 0.75 0.03 9.74
CA LEU A 104 0.01 1.22 10.15
C LEU A 104 0.75 2.52 9.82
N ALA A 105 2.08 2.55 9.94
CA ALA A 105 2.88 3.71 9.54
C ALA A 105 2.73 4.03 8.05
N CYS A 106 2.76 3.02 7.16
CA CYS A 106 2.51 3.22 5.73
C CYS A 106 1.05 3.63 5.44
N PHE A 107 0.09 3.10 6.19
CA PHE A 107 -1.32 3.48 6.04
C PHE A 107 -1.56 4.93 6.49
N MET A 108 -0.88 5.37 7.55
CA MET A 108 -0.97 6.75 8.00
C MET A 108 -0.43 7.73 6.95
N THR A 109 0.71 7.44 6.32
CA THR A 109 1.23 8.28 5.22
C THR A 109 0.32 8.27 4.00
N ALA A 110 -0.29 7.12 3.68
CA ALA A 110 -1.29 7.01 2.62
C ALA A 110 -2.57 7.83 2.91
N ALA A 111 -3.05 7.82 4.15
CA ALA A 111 -4.19 8.63 4.57
C ALA A 111 -3.88 10.13 4.42
N TRP A 112 -2.68 10.57 4.81
CA TRP A 112 -2.22 11.93 4.58
C TRP A 112 -2.15 12.28 3.10
N ALA A 113 -1.64 11.38 2.26
CA ALA A 113 -1.60 11.58 0.82
C ALA A 113 -3.01 11.70 0.21
N GLY A 114 -3.96 10.85 0.64
CA GLY A 114 -5.35 10.94 0.21
C GLY A 114 -6.06 12.20 0.69
N LEU A 115 -5.74 12.69 1.90
CA LEU A 115 -6.31 13.92 2.43
C LEU A 115 -5.77 15.17 1.74
N LEU A 116 -4.46 15.21 1.47
CA LEU A 116 -3.78 16.35 0.85
C LEU A 116 -3.86 16.36 -0.67
N TYR A 117 -4.28 15.26 -1.29
CA TYR A 117 -4.50 15.21 -2.73
C TYR A 117 -5.66 16.12 -3.12
N VAL A 118 -5.30 17.24 -3.76
CA VAL A 118 -6.21 18.15 -4.44
C VAL A 118 -6.25 17.71 -5.90
N GLU A 119 -7.44 17.52 -6.44
CA GLU A 119 -7.60 17.31 -7.89
C GLU A 119 -7.27 18.62 -8.61
N ASP A 120 -6.16 18.63 -9.35
CA ASP A 120 -5.84 19.77 -10.20
C ASP A 120 -6.78 19.82 -11.41
N VAL A 121 -7.10 21.03 -11.87
CA VAL A 121 -7.98 21.25 -13.05
C VAL A 121 -7.46 20.53 -14.30
N SER A 122 -6.15 20.24 -14.39
CA SER A 122 -5.56 19.41 -15.44
C SER A 122 -6.06 17.96 -15.43
N ASP A 123 -6.36 17.39 -14.27
CA ASP A 123 -6.89 16.02 -14.14
C ASP A 123 -8.35 15.95 -14.61
N LEU A 124 -9.11 17.03 -14.47
CA LEU A 124 -10.46 17.16 -15.04
C LEU A 124 -10.44 17.26 -16.57
N LEU A 125 -9.41 17.92 -17.13
CA LEU A 125 -9.23 18.03 -18.57
C LEU A 125 -8.85 16.67 -19.21
N ASP A 126 -7.95 15.90 -18.59
CA ASP A 126 -7.60 14.54 -19.04
C ASP A 126 -8.84 13.62 -19.10
N ASN A 127 -9.73 13.73 -18.11
CA ASN A 127 -10.96 12.94 -17.99
C ASN A 127 -12.08 13.40 -18.96
N SER A 128 -12.02 14.65 -19.44
CA SER A 128 -12.99 15.22 -20.41
C SER A 128 -12.53 15.11 -21.86
N THR A 129 -11.22 14.97 -22.13
CA THR A 129 -10.73 14.59 -23.46
C THR A 129 -10.99 13.12 -23.80
N THR A 130 -11.01 12.23 -22.81
CA THR A 130 -11.33 10.80 -23.03
C THR A 130 -12.83 10.53 -23.27
N THR A 131 -13.71 11.45 -22.87
CA THR A 131 -15.17 11.34 -23.13
C THR A 131 -15.59 11.86 -24.50
N ASN A 132 -14.69 12.51 -25.26
CA ASN A 132 -14.97 13.04 -26.61
C ASN A 132 -14.37 12.18 -27.75
N VAL A 133 -13.97 10.92 -27.49
CA VAL A 133 -13.44 9.99 -28.52
C VAL A 133 -14.28 8.71 -28.62
N TYR A 134 -15.58 8.79 -28.36
CA TYR A 134 -16.57 7.78 -28.77
C TYR A 134 -17.65 8.42 -29.63
#